data_AF-A0ABD3FDM5-F1
#
_entry.id   AF-A0ABD3FDM5-F1
#
_cell.length_a   1.000
_cell.length_b   1.000
_cell.length_c   1.000
_cell.angle_alpha   90.00
_cell.angle_beta   90.00
_cell.angle_gamma   90.00
#
_symmetry.space_group_name_H-M   'P 1'
#
loop_
_entity.id
_entity.type
_entity.pdbx_description
1 polymer ?
#
loop_
_entity_poly.entity_id
_entity_poly.type
_entity_poly.pdbx_seq_one_letter_code
_entity_poly.pdbx_strand_id
1 'polypeptide(L)'
;MAVTDLISRIVKTMYTIRSNESVGSLFAELCAQLQLGGETQLLTYKDHRFMGLTRVIWRILRTWNALELWFEGRRAKAIRARKDPPQDFLLAGDKTTLTQLLALLDPITTLHVRAQGESANQVEVLLGLHRIRLPVLDEAVGVKDRLPSASEPPVFFRVHELTPTVKKTRHLLAAAFQNIFFAVHEP
;
A
#
# COMPACT_ATOMS: atom_id res chain seq x y z
N MET A 1 0.53 -16.07 -1.26
CA MET A 1 -0.89 -16.36 -0.96
C MET A 1 -1.54 -15.28 -0.08
N ALA A 2 -0.98 -14.88 1.07
CA ALA A 2 -1.61 -13.84 1.92
C ALA A 2 -1.65 -12.42 1.32
N VAL A 3 -0.54 -11.91 0.75
CA VAL A 3 -0.52 -10.56 0.13
C VAL A 3 -1.39 -10.51 -1.14
N THR A 4 -1.38 -11.56 -1.94
CA THR A 4 -2.21 -11.68 -3.15
C THR A 4 -3.70 -11.69 -2.81
N ASP A 5 -4.07 -12.33 -1.71
CA ASP A 5 -5.45 -12.35 -1.20
C ASP A 5 -5.87 -10.97 -0.63
N LEU A 6 -4.98 -10.30 0.12
CA LEU A 6 -5.19 -8.92 0.55
C LEU A 6 -5.36 -7.96 -0.64
N ILE A 7 -4.52 -8.09 -1.67
CA ILE A 7 -4.66 -7.31 -2.92
C ILE A 7 -6.00 -7.63 -3.60
N SER A 8 -6.43 -8.90 -3.62
CA SER A 8 -7.74 -9.27 -4.16
C SER A 8 -8.89 -8.59 -3.40
N ARG A 9 -8.83 -8.54 -2.06
CA ARG A 9 -9.82 -7.82 -1.24
C ARG A 9 -9.80 -6.32 -1.47
N ILE A 10 -8.62 -5.71 -1.62
CA ILE A 10 -8.49 -4.29 -1.99
C ILE A 10 -9.20 -4.03 -3.33
N VAL A 11 -8.90 -4.83 -4.35
CA VAL A 11 -9.49 -4.69 -5.69
C VAL A 11 -11.01 -4.87 -5.66
N LYS A 12 -11.51 -5.89 -4.96
CA LYS A 12 -12.96 -6.15 -4.80
C LYS A 12 -13.66 -4.99 -4.08
N THR A 13 -13.05 -4.45 -3.02
CA THR A 13 -13.58 -3.30 -2.28
C THR A 13 -13.66 -2.08 -3.20
N MET A 14 -12.59 -1.79 -3.95
CA MET A 14 -12.56 -0.70 -4.92
C MET A 14 -13.64 -0.84 -6.00
N TYR A 15 -13.82 -2.05 -6.55
CA TYR A 15 -14.87 -2.31 -7.55
C TYR A 15 -16.27 -2.13 -6.97
N THR A 16 -16.50 -2.57 -5.73
CA THR A 16 -17.78 -2.42 -5.01
C THR A 16 -18.11 -0.94 -4.75
N ILE A 17 -17.09 -0.11 -4.48
CA ILE A 17 -17.25 1.34 -4.36
C ILE A 17 -17.54 1.97 -5.74
N ARG A 18 -16.89 1.47 -6.81
CA ARG A 18 -17.02 1.97 -8.18
C ARG A 18 -18.40 1.74 -8.80
N SER A 19 -19.11 0.66 -8.44
CA SER A 19 -20.41 0.31 -9.02
C SER A 19 -21.59 1.19 -8.57
N ASN A 20 -21.34 2.37 -7.99
CA ASN A 20 -22.33 3.38 -7.61
C ASN A 20 -22.08 4.65 -8.45
N GLU A 21 -23.00 4.95 -9.38
CA GLU A 21 -22.80 5.76 -10.60
C GLU A 21 -22.22 7.17 -10.39
N SER A 22 -22.28 7.75 -9.19
CA SER A 22 -21.78 9.11 -8.91
C SER A 22 -20.28 9.21 -8.58
N VAL A 23 -19.56 8.09 -8.38
CA VAL A 23 -18.11 8.08 -8.06
C VAL A 23 -17.26 7.39 -9.14
N GLY A 24 -17.92 6.83 -10.16
CA GLY A 24 -17.27 6.12 -11.28
C GLY A 24 -16.34 6.98 -12.12
N SER A 25 -16.60 8.30 -12.23
CA SER A 25 -15.75 9.23 -12.98
C SER A 25 -14.41 9.47 -12.28
N LEU A 26 -14.42 9.62 -10.95
CA LEU A 26 -13.20 9.86 -10.17
C LEU A 26 -12.31 8.61 -10.11
N PHE A 27 -12.91 7.41 -10.10
CA PHE A 27 -12.17 6.15 -10.15
C PHE A 27 -11.65 5.83 -11.57
N ALA A 28 -12.40 6.16 -12.63
CA ALA A 28 -11.94 6.02 -14.00
C ALA A 28 -10.74 6.94 -14.29
N GLU A 29 -10.78 8.19 -13.80
CA GLU A 29 -9.66 9.13 -13.86
C GLU A 29 -8.43 8.60 -13.11
N LEU A 30 -8.65 7.98 -11.95
CA LEU A 30 -7.58 7.36 -11.15
C LEU A 30 -7.03 6.07 -11.77
N CYS A 31 -7.86 5.26 -12.45
CA CYS A 31 -7.41 4.07 -13.19
C CYS A 31 -6.69 4.43 -14.49
N ALA A 32 -7.11 5.49 -15.17
CA ALA A 32 -6.44 6.03 -16.36
C ALA A 32 -5.07 6.62 -16.00
N GLN A 33 -4.95 7.34 -14.88
CA GLN A 33 -3.66 7.81 -14.35
C GLN A 33 -2.76 6.69 -13.79
N LEU A 34 -3.32 5.53 -13.46
CA LEU A 34 -2.59 4.35 -12.97
C LEU A 34 -2.33 3.29 -14.05
N GLN A 35 -2.70 3.54 -15.32
CA GLN A 35 -2.56 2.62 -16.46
C GLN A 35 -3.02 1.17 -16.18
N LEU A 36 -4.13 1.00 -15.47
CA LEU A 36 -4.72 -0.32 -15.25
C LEU A 36 -5.67 -0.69 -16.40
N GLY A 37 -5.06 -0.98 -17.56
CA GLY A 37 -5.67 -1.79 -18.62
C GLY A 37 -5.83 -1.10 -19.97
N GLY A 38 -5.01 -1.51 -20.94
CA GLY A 38 -5.23 -1.27 -22.36
C GLY A 38 -3.96 -1.07 -23.17
N GLU A 39 -3.05 -2.05 -23.22
CA GLU A 39 -2.21 -2.33 -24.40
C GLU A 39 -1.33 -3.59 -24.20
N THR A 40 -1.32 -4.40 -25.25
CA THR A 40 -0.82 -5.77 -25.33
C THR A 40 0.69 -5.86 -25.51
N GLN A 41 1.51 -5.41 -24.55
CA GLN A 41 2.93 -5.81 -24.52
C GLN A 41 3.44 -6.01 -23.09
N LEU A 42 3.88 -7.25 -22.83
CA LEU A 42 4.26 -7.80 -21.54
C LEU A 42 5.75 -7.54 -21.17
N LEU A 43 6.41 -6.56 -21.81
CA LEU A 43 7.87 -6.38 -21.72
C LEU A 43 8.37 -5.02 -21.20
N THR A 44 7.50 -4.08 -20.81
CA THR A 44 7.95 -2.83 -20.15
C THR A 44 7.76 -2.93 -18.64
N TYR A 45 8.67 -3.66 -18.01
CA TYR A 45 8.88 -3.70 -16.56
C TYR A 45 9.11 -2.26 -16.06
N LYS A 46 8.14 -1.69 -15.33
CA LYS A 46 8.27 -0.36 -14.71
C LYS A 46 7.60 -0.39 -13.33
N ASP A 47 8.38 -0.31 -12.28
CA ASP A 47 8.32 0.61 -11.13
C ASP A 47 7.00 1.35 -10.73
N HIS A 48 6.08 1.67 -11.64
CA HIS A 48 4.84 2.43 -11.38
C HIS A 48 3.80 1.70 -10.52
N ARG A 49 3.83 0.36 -10.48
CA ARG A 49 2.84 -0.44 -9.73
C ARG A 49 3.01 -0.37 -8.21
N PHE A 50 4.25 -0.22 -7.74
CA PHE A 50 4.55 -0.13 -6.30
C PHE A 50 4.08 1.21 -5.74
N MET A 51 4.33 2.30 -6.47
CA MET A 51 3.79 3.62 -6.16
C MET A 51 2.25 3.61 -6.17
N GLY A 52 1.64 2.97 -7.17
CA GLY A 52 0.19 2.82 -7.25
C GLY A 52 -0.37 2.11 -6.00
N LEU A 53 0.24 1.00 -5.58
CA LEU A 53 -0.18 0.25 -4.40
C LEU A 53 -0.06 1.07 -3.12
N THR A 54 1.08 1.72 -2.87
CA THR A 54 1.29 2.59 -1.71
C THR A 54 0.24 3.71 -1.64
N ARG A 55 -0.04 4.37 -2.76
CA ARG A 55 -1.07 5.42 -2.86
C ARG A 55 -2.47 4.89 -2.58
N VAL A 56 -2.80 3.70 -3.10
CA VAL A 56 -4.10 3.06 -2.85
C VAL A 56 -4.27 2.74 -1.37
N ILE A 57 -3.29 2.10 -0.75
CA ILE A 57 -3.30 1.78 0.69
C ILE A 57 -3.46 3.07 1.51
N TRP A 58 -2.68 4.10 1.19
CA TRP A 58 -2.74 5.39 1.88
C TRP A 58 -4.13 6.04 1.78
N ARG A 59 -4.75 6.03 0.58
CA ARG A 59 -6.11 6.58 0.39
C ARG A 59 -7.16 5.81 1.17
N ILE A 60 -7.11 4.48 1.14
CA ILE A 60 -8.03 3.62 1.90
C ILE A 60 -7.93 3.92 3.40
N LEU A 61 -6.71 4.05 3.93
CA LEU A 61 -6.51 4.36 5.35
C LEU A 61 -7.01 5.76 5.72
N ARG A 62 -6.83 6.75 4.84
CA ARG A 62 -7.34 8.12 5.08
C ARG A 62 -8.86 8.22 5.05
N THR A 63 -9.52 7.41 4.23
CA THR A 63 -10.99 7.41 4.13
C THR A 63 -11.63 6.29 4.95
N TRP A 64 -10.86 5.62 5.83
CA TRP A 64 -11.30 4.41 6.53
C TRP A 64 -12.66 4.54 7.22
N ASN A 65 -12.81 5.55 8.07
CA ASN A 65 -14.05 5.75 8.82
C ASN A 65 -15.24 6.04 7.89
N ALA A 66 -15.01 6.78 6.79
CA ALA A 66 -16.03 7.03 5.79
C ALA A 66 -16.43 5.76 5.04
N LEU A 67 -15.47 4.86 4.77
CA LEU A 67 -15.73 3.56 4.16
C LEU A 67 -16.55 2.67 5.10
N GLU A 68 -16.17 2.56 6.37
CA GLU A 68 -16.92 1.79 7.38
C GLU A 68 -18.38 2.27 7.45
N LEU A 69 -18.58 3.57 7.65
CA LEU A 69 -19.92 4.18 7.70
C LEU A 69 -20.72 3.94 6.41
N TRP A 70 -20.07 4.02 5.25
CA TRP A 70 -20.74 3.80 3.97
C TRP A 70 -21.22 2.35 3.79
N PHE A 71 -20.36 1.37 4.11
CA PHE A 71 -20.71 -0.05 4.06
C PHE A 71 -21.81 -0.39 5.07
N GLU A 72 -21.71 0.12 6.30
CA GLU A 72 -22.74 -0.05 7.33
C GLU A 72 -24.07 0.54 6.91
N GLY A 73 -24.07 1.78 6.40
CA GLY A 73 -25.26 2.46 5.90
C GLY A 73 -25.93 1.72 4.75
N ARG A 74 -25.15 1.16 3.82
CA ARG A 74 -25.65 0.36 2.70
C ARG A 74 -26.35 -0.91 3.18
N ARG A 75 -25.79 -1.61 4.18
CA ARG A 75 -26.43 -2.78 4.79
C ARG A 75 -27.69 -2.42 5.55
N ALA A 76 -27.62 -1.39 6.40
CA ALA A 76 -28.77 -0.93 7.18
C ALA A 76 -29.95 -0.54 6.26
N LYS A 77 -29.66 0.10 5.12
CA LYS A 77 -30.67 0.42 4.09
C LYS A 77 -31.29 -0.84 3.48
N ALA A 78 -30.51 -1.86 3.14
CA ALA A 78 -31.02 -3.11 2.59
C ALA A 78 -31.91 -3.86 3.58
N ILE A 79 -31.48 -3.94 4.85
CA ILE A 79 -32.24 -4.57 5.94
C ILE A 79 -33.59 -3.85 6.13
N ARG A 80 -33.59 -2.52 6.20
CA ARG A 80 -34.82 -1.72 6.29
C ARG A 80 -35.76 -1.96 5.10
N ALA A 81 -35.20 -2.17 3.91
CA ALA A 81 -35.95 -2.46 2.69
C ALA A 81 -36.38 -3.93 2.56
N ARG A 82 -36.12 -4.78 3.57
CA ARG A 82 -36.34 -6.24 3.53
C ARG A 82 -35.69 -6.92 2.31
N LYS A 83 -34.56 -6.38 1.86
CA LYS A 83 -33.72 -6.96 0.80
C LYS A 83 -32.54 -7.67 1.43
N ASP A 84 -31.98 -8.63 0.70
CA ASP A 84 -30.76 -9.30 1.13
C ASP A 84 -29.64 -8.28 1.33
N PRO A 85 -28.95 -8.32 2.47
CA PRO A 85 -27.91 -7.37 2.77
C PRO A 85 -26.74 -7.59 1.80
N PRO A 86 -26.19 -6.50 1.24
CA PRO A 86 -25.03 -6.60 0.38
C PRO A 86 -23.77 -6.98 1.14
N GLN A 87 -22.73 -7.37 0.38
CA GLN A 87 -21.43 -7.77 0.91
C GLN A 87 -20.85 -6.76 1.92
N ASP A 88 -20.28 -7.32 2.99
CA ASP A 88 -19.61 -6.58 4.06
C ASP A 88 -18.35 -5.86 3.59
N PHE A 89 -17.87 -4.92 4.43
CA PHE A 89 -16.58 -4.28 4.20
C PHE A 89 -15.45 -5.31 4.35
N LEU A 90 -14.98 -5.83 3.22
CA LEU A 90 -14.01 -6.91 3.15
C LEU A 90 -12.66 -6.60 3.80
N LEU A 91 -12.31 -5.31 3.95
CA LEU A 91 -11.07 -4.89 4.58
C LEU A 91 -11.20 -4.63 6.08
N ALA A 92 -12.37 -4.75 6.71
CA ALA A 92 -12.56 -4.38 8.11
C ALA A 92 -11.50 -4.98 9.07
N GLY A 93 -11.10 -6.24 8.84
CA GLY A 93 -10.06 -6.93 9.61
C GLY A 93 -8.61 -6.63 9.20
N ASP A 94 -8.39 -5.87 8.12
CA ASP A 94 -7.08 -5.66 7.51
C ASP A 94 -6.44 -4.30 7.86
N LYS A 95 -7.12 -3.43 8.63
CA LYS A 95 -6.65 -2.06 8.92
C LYS A 95 -5.20 -2.03 9.42
N THR A 96 -4.91 -2.81 10.45
CA THR A 96 -3.56 -2.89 11.06
C THR A 96 -2.53 -3.40 10.05
N THR A 97 -2.86 -4.43 9.29
CA THR A 97 -1.99 -4.97 8.23
C THR A 97 -1.69 -3.90 7.17
N LEU A 98 -2.69 -3.13 6.76
CA LEU A 98 -2.56 -2.06 5.76
C LEU A 98 -1.71 -0.89 6.29
N THR A 99 -1.91 -0.46 7.54
CA THR A 99 -1.08 0.60 8.16
C THR A 99 0.37 0.18 8.26
N GLN A 100 0.63 -1.05 8.72
CA GLN A 100 1.99 -1.59 8.83
C GLN A 100 2.64 -1.81 7.44
N LEU A 101 1.87 -2.23 6.42
CA LEU A 101 2.37 -2.31 5.05
C LEU A 101 2.71 -0.92 4.50
N LEU A 102 1.87 0.09 4.74
CA LEU A 102 2.16 1.47 4.36
C LEU A 102 3.48 1.94 4.98
N ALA A 103 3.73 1.59 6.25
CA ALA A 103 4.97 1.91 6.94
C ALA A 103 6.23 1.33 6.27
N LEU A 104 6.13 0.15 5.64
CA LEU A 104 7.21 -0.45 4.86
C LEU A 104 7.34 0.14 3.45
N LEU A 105 6.23 0.35 2.76
CA LEU A 105 6.20 0.67 1.33
C LEU A 105 6.42 2.16 1.03
N ASP A 106 5.99 3.06 1.93
CA ASP A 106 6.06 4.51 1.74
C ASP A 106 7.50 5.04 1.66
N PRO A 107 8.46 4.63 2.53
CA PRO A 107 9.86 5.02 2.40
C PRO A 107 10.50 4.55 1.08
N ILE A 108 10.16 3.32 0.65
CA ILE A 108 10.64 2.74 -0.62
C ILE A 108 10.09 3.54 -1.81
N THR A 109 8.79 3.86 -1.77
CA THR A 109 8.13 4.68 -2.80
C THR A 109 8.73 6.09 -2.86
N THR A 110 9.02 6.69 -1.69
CA THR A 110 9.63 8.02 -1.61
C THR A 110 11.04 8.03 -2.19
N LEU A 111 11.87 7.03 -1.88
CA LEU A 111 13.20 6.91 -2.48
C LEU A 111 13.08 6.72 -3.98
N HIS A 112 12.17 5.86 -4.42
CA HIS A 112 11.97 5.56 -5.83
C HIS A 112 11.62 6.83 -6.64
N VAL A 113 10.72 7.67 -6.12
CA VAL A 113 10.41 8.99 -6.72
C VAL A 113 11.65 9.87 -6.82
N ARG A 114 12.45 9.94 -5.75
CA ARG A 114 13.65 10.77 -5.73
C ARG A 114 14.68 10.27 -6.73
N ALA A 115 14.93 8.97 -6.78
CA ALA A 115 15.89 8.36 -7.70
C ALA A 115 15.54 8.58 -9.18
N GLN A 116 14.25 8.78 -9.49
CA GLN A 116 13.78 9.09 -10.85
C GLN A 116 13.75 10.60 -11.17
N GLY A 117 14.06 11.47 -10.21
CA GLY A 117 14.07 12.92 -10.45
C GLY A 117 15.31 13.33 -11.25
N GLU A 118 15.11 14.14 -12.29
CA GLU A 118 16.17 14.74 -13.12
C GLU A 118 16.90 15.89 -12.39
N SER A 119 17.43 15.61 -11.20
CA SER A 119 18.13 16.58 -10.36
C SER A 119 19.41 15.97 -9.78
N ALA A 120 20.36 16.81 -9.37
CA ALA A 120 21.60 16.37 -8.70
C ALA A 120 21.31 15.86 -7.27
N ASN A 121 20.64 14.72 -7.16
CA ASN A 121 20.10 14.19 -5.90
C ASN A 121 20.76 12.86 -5.44
N GLN A 122 21.93 12.54 -6.01
CA GLN A 122 22.61 11.26 -5.78
C GLN A 122 22.93 11.02 -4.30
N VAL A 123 23.32 12.07 -3.57
CA VAL A 123 23.60 11.99 -2.13
C VAL A 123 22.33 11.67 -1.35
N GLU A 124 21.20 12.30 -1.68
CA GLU A 124 19.91 12.03 -1.07
C GLU A 124 19.39 10.62 -1.37
N VAL A 125 19.68 10.09 -2.57
CA VAL A 125 19.35 8.71 -2.95
C VAL A 125 20.16 7.72 -2.12
N LEU A 126 21.48 7.92 -1.98
CA LEU A 126 22.34 7.06 -1.15
C LEU A 126 21.94 7.09 0.33
N LEU A 127 21.67 8.28 0.86
CA LEU A 127 21.14 8.44 2.22
C LEU A 127 19.77 7.77 2.38
N GLY A 128 18.93 7.83 1.34
CA GLY A 128 17.64 7.16 1.31
C GLY A 128 17.77 5.63 1.32
N LEU A 129 18.71 5.05 0.58
CA LEU A 129 19.00 3.61 0.61
C LEU A 129 19.42 3.17 2.01
N HIS A 130 20.28 3.94 2.68
CA HIS A 130 20.70 3.66 4.05
C HIS A 130 19.53 3.74 5.04
N ARG A 131 18.66 4.75 4.89
CA ARG A 131 17.42 4.93 5.67
C ARG A 131 16.34 3.90 5.37
N ILE A 132 16.43 3.15 4.28
CA ILE A 132 15.56 1.99 4.06
C ILE A 132 16.18 0.76 4.72
N ARG A 133 17.48 0.52 4.51
CA ARG A 133 18.17 -0.66 5.01
C ARG A 133 18.03 -0.81 6.53
N LEU A 134 18.40 0.21 7.29
CA LEU A 134 18.51 0.10 8.74
C LEU A 134 17.16 0.18 9.48
N PRO A 135 16.32 1.22 9.31
CA PRO A 135 15.10 1.32 10.11
C PRO A 135 13.87 0.68 9.45
N VAL A 136 13.90 0.35 8.14
CA VAL A 136 12.73 -0.19 7.42
C VAL A 136 12.89 -1.66 7.09
N LEU A 137 14.05 -2.13 6.61
CA LEU A 137 14.23 -3.51 6.18
C LEU A 137 14.88 -4.42 7.22
N ASP A 138 15.59 -3.88 8.20
CA ASP A 138 16.14 -4.68 9.31
C ASP A 138 15.01 -5.35 10.12
N GLU A 139 14.95 -6.66 10.06
CA GLU A 139 13.89 -7.44 10.70
C GLU A 139 13.93 -7.39 12.24
N ALA A 140 15.06 -6.97 12.84
CA ALA A 140 15.24 -6.86 14.28
C ALA A 140 14.67 -5.57 14.89
N VAL A 141 14.34 -4.55 14.08
CA VAL A 141 13.88 -3.25 14.57
C VAL A 141 12.42 -2.99 14.26
N GLY A 142 11.75 -2.18 15.10
CA GLY A 142 10.37 -1.74 14.83
C GLY A 142 10.27 -0.81 13.62
N VAL A 143 9.07 -0.67 13.06
CA VAL A 143 8.81 0.19 11.89
C VAL A 143 8.01 1.42 12.31
N LYS A 144 8.41 2.59 11.85
CA LYS A 144 7.72 3.85 12.14
C LYS A 144 6.39 3.96 11.40
N ASP A 145 5.30 4.25 12.11
CA ASP A 145 4.02 4.56 11.50
C ASP A 145 4.10 5.84 10.65
N ARG A 146 3.42 5.82 9.50
CA ARG A 146 3.43 6.87 8.48
C ARG A 146 2.09 7.60 8.36
N LEU A 147 1.07 7.15 9.08
CA LEU A 147 -0.26 7.76 9.08
C LEU A 147 -0.41 8.98 10.02
N PRO A 148 0.21 9.01 11.23
CA PRO A 148 0.10 10.16 12.13
C PRO A 148 0.55 11.48 11.52
N SER A 149 -0.07 12.58 11.95
CA SER A 149 0.30 13.93 11.51
C SER A 149 1.71 14.31 12.01
N ALA A 150 2.40 15.21 11.30
CA ALA A 150 3.72 15.69 11.69
C ALA A 150 3.76 16.39 13.07
N SER A 151 2.58 16.80 13.57
CA SER A 151 2.40 17.40 14.90
C SER A 151 2.28 16.37 16.04
N GLU A 152 2.11 15.09 15.72
CA GLU A 152 1.94 14.01 16.70
C GLU A 152 3.28 13.32 17.00
N PRO A 153 3.48 12.80 18.22
CA PRO A 153 4.68 12.04 18.54
C PRO A 153 4.80 10.81 17.62
N PRO A 154 6.03 10.46 17.17
CA PRO A 154 6.23 9.36 16.25
C PRO A 154 5.87 8.02 16.92
N VAL A 155 4.95 7.29 16.30
CA VAL A 155 4.55 5.94 16.73
C VAL A 155 5.39 4.90 15.99
N PHE A 156 5.79 3.84 16.69
CA PHE A 156 6.54 2.72 16.12
C PHE A 156 5.84 1.41 16.44
N PHE A 157 5.67 0.57 15.42
CA PHE A 157 5.24 -0.82 15.58
C PHE A 157 6.43 -1.67 15.99
N ARG A 158 6.34 -2.35 17.13
CA ARG A 158 7.37 -3.28 17.61
C ARG A 158 7.37 -4.54 16.73
N VAL A 159 8.51 -5.22 16.65
CA VAL A 159 8.68 -6.42 15.78
C VAL A 159 7.63 -7.50 16.08
N HIS A 160 7.31 -7.73 17.36
CA HIS A 160 6.30 -8.72 17.75
C HIS A 160 4.86 -8.31 17.40
N GLU A 161 4.59 -7.02 17.24
CA GLU A 161 3.28 -6.46 16.86
C GLU A 161 3.05 -6.52 15.33
N LEU A 162 4.10 -6.79 14.54
CA LEU A 162 3.96 -6.89 13.10
C LEU A 162 3.13 -8.11 12.72
N THR A 163 2.15 -7.90 11.84
CA THR A 163 1.33 -8.99 11.30
C THR A 163 2.17 -9.98 10.49
N PRO A 164 1.78 -11.26 10.40
CA PRO A 164 2.52 -12.26 9.63
C PRO A 164 2.76 -11.85 8.17
N THR A 165 1.76 -11.21 7.55
CA THR A 165 1.85 -10.68 6.18
C THR A 165 2.95 -9.63 6.06
N VAL A 166 3.01 -8.69 7.01
CA VAL A 166 4.02 -7.61 7.01
C VAL A 166 5.41 -8.18 7.24
N LYS A 167 5.58 -9.11 8.21
CA LYS A 167 6.86 -9.79 8.45
C LYS A 167 7.38 -10.47 7.18
N LYS A 168 6.51 -11.25 6.51
CA LYS A 168 6.86 -11.93 5.27
C LYS A 168 7.22 -10.97 4.14
N THR A 169 6.46 -9.89 3.96
CA THR A 169 6.75 -8.86 2.96
C THR A 169 8.08 -8.18 3.25
N ARG A 170 8.35 -7.82 4.51
CA ARG A 170 9.62 -7.21 4.94
C ARG A 170 10.81 -8.11 4.61
N HIS A 171 10.71 -9.40 4.94
CA HIS A 171 11.75 -10.39 4.64
C HIS A 171 12.06 -10.47 3.14
N LEU A 172 11.02 -10.55 2.30
CA LEU A 172 11.18 -10.59 0.85
C LEU A 172 11.83 -9.30 0.30
N LEU A 173 11.44 -8.14 0.83
CA LEU A 173 12.02 -6.85 0.45
C LEU A 173 13.48 -6.74 0.90
N ALA A 174 13.82 -7.19 2.10
CA ALA A 174 15.17 -7.22 2.63
C ALA A 174 16.08 -8.13 1.78
N ALA A 175 15.62 -9.34 1.47
CA ALA A 175 16.34 -10.27 0.60
C ALA A 175 16.56 -9.70 -0.81
N ALA A 176 15.52 -9.11 -1.41
CA ALA A 176 15.64 -8.48 -2.72
C ALA A 176 16.60 -7.29 -2.70
N PHE A 177 16.53 -6.43 -1.68
CA PHE A 177 17.43 -5.30 -1.51
C PHE A 177 18.89 -5.76 -1.38
N GLN A 178 19.15 -6.79 -0.58
CA GLN A 178 20.49 -7.35 -0.42
C GLN A 178 21.01 -7.91 -1.74
N ASN A 179 20.19 -8.65 -2.48
CA ASN A 179 20.60 -9.24 -3.75
C ASN A 179 20.87 -8.19 -4.84
N ILE A 180 20.05 -7.14 -4.92
CA ILE A 180 20.18 -6.12 -5.97
C ILE A 180 21.38 -5.20 -5.72
N PHE A 181 21.62 -4.81 -4.46
CA PHE A 181 22.63 -3.81 -4.13
C PHE A 181 23.95 -4.37 -3.59
N PHE A 182 23.98 -5.63 -3.16
CA PHE A 182 25.13 -6.21 -2.46
C PHE A 182 25.47 -7.65 -2.86
N ALA A 183 24.74 -8.30 -3.79
CA ALA A 183 25.22 -9.56 -4.34
C ALA A 183 26.45 -9.28 -5.21
N VAL A 184 27.55 -9.96 -4.90
CA VAL A 184 28.78 -9.93 -5.68
C VAL A 184 28.48 -10.57 -7.03
N HIS A 185 28.60 -9.83 -8.13
CA HIS A 185 28.88 -10.46 -9.42
C HIS A 185 30.33 -10.95 -9.33
N GLU A 186 30.51 -12.27 -9.16
CA GLU A 186 31.83 -12.87 -9.39
C GLU A 186 32.23 -12.58 -10.85
N PRO A 187 33.46 -12.07 -11.08
CA PRO A 187 33.95 -11.71 -12.39
C PRO A 187 34.16 -12.91 -13.33
#